data_AF-A0A0W7XYE6-F1
#
_entry.id   AF-A0A0W7XYE6-F1
#
_cell.length_a   1.000
_cell.length_b   1.000
_cell.length_c   1.000
_cell.angle_alpha   90.00
_cell.angle_beta   90.00
_cell.angle_gamma   90.00
#
_symmetry.space_group_name_H-M   'P 1'
#
loop_
_entity.id
_entity.type
_entity.pdbx_description
1 polymer ?
#
loop_
_entity_poly.entity_id
_entity_poly.type
_entity_poly.pdbx_seq_one_letter_code
_entity_poly.pdbx_strand_id
1 'polypeptide(L)'
;MILLARQPSDSQKILEAMLQRLPQTHKEYAYVRERLGRVKAGLAGEQRVDAEWLELDLPTPHYFLHDFQTMNDFGSTHQMDTIFLCPHFLLILEIKNITGILSYDASYAQLTRTTIEGTVEGMVDPFLQLERHVAWMKKLLQRERFHLPIVHAVVLATRNGILTKGFEGQPIFHVTGLRSCIQRWTEMYQPVKAETLLPFATRLLSMHTRLKKEMTVPFKEMMKGVVCPHCGNGQRLQYHYRKWTCPRCGLVDHNALNRTLEDYRLLVGPQLTNRSFREFFAIESPNLAYKLLQQLPLKAEGEKKYRKYWIID
;
A
#
# COMPACT_ATOMS: atom_id res chain seq x y z
N MET A 1 7.38 -19.06 -2.04
CA MET A 1 8.17 -18.07 -1.25
C MET A 1 7.67 -16.66 -1.51
N ILE A 2 7.52 -15.82 -0.49
CA ILE A 2 7.16 -14.40 -0.66
C ILE A 2 8.45 -13.58 -0.76
N LEU A 3 8.69 -12.94 -1.91
CA LEU A 3 9.85 -12.08 -2.16
C LEU A 3 9.57 -10.61 -1.82
N LEU A 4 8.34 -10.17 -2.06
CA LEU A 4 7.86 -8.83 -1.69
C LEU A 4 6.55 -8.98 -0.92
N ALA A 5 6.61 -8.76 0.38
CA ALA A 5 5.46 -8.86 1.26
C ALA A 5 4.58 -7.61 1.15
N ARG A 6 3.26 -7.79 1.26
CA ARG A 6 2.30 -6.68 1.25
C ARG A 6 2.53 -5.79 2.46
N GLN A 7 2.51 -4.48 2.24
CA GLN A 7 2.70 -3.46 3.28
C GLN A 7 1.66 -2.35 3.13
N PRO A 8 1.25 -1.67 4.22
CA PRO A 8 0.45 -0.46 4.10
C PRO A 8 1.16 0.57 3.22
N SER A 9 0.43 1.11 2.24
CA SER A 9 0.95 2.16 1.36
C SER A 9 1.31 3.43 2.14
N ASP A 10 2.26 4.23 1.63
CA ASP A 10 2.60 5.51 2.23
C ASP A 10 1.37 6.45 2.29
N SER A 11 0.49 6.39 1.30
CA SER A 11 -0.79 7.12 1.34
C SER A 11 -1.66 6.69 2.52
N GLN A 12 -1.74 5.39 2.85
CA GLN A 12 -2.46 4.94 4.03
C GLN A 12 -1.85 5.54 5.30
N LYS A 13 -0.52 5.45 5.45
CA LYS A 13 0.19 5.95 6.62
C LYS A 13 0.04 7.47 6.77
N ILE A 14 0.11 8.22 5.66
CA ILE A 14 -0.15 9.67 5.63
C ILE A 14 -1.57 9.96 6.13
N LEU A 15 -2.59 9.26 5.60
CA LEU A 15 -3.98 9.45 6.03
C LEU A 15 -4.19 9.10 7.51
N GLU A 16 -3.54 8.05 8.01
CA GLU A 16 -3.54 7.69 9.44
C GLU A 16 -2.93 8.79 10.31
N ALA A 17 -1.74 9.28 9.93
CA ALA A 17 -1.06 10.37 10.62
C ALA A 17 -1.89 11.67 10.59
N MET A 18 -2.54 11.96 9.45
CA MET A 18 -3.47 13.09 9.30
C MET A 18 -4.63 12.98 10.29
N LEU A 19 -5.32 11.83 10.39
CA LEU A 19 -6.47 11.69 11.31
C LEU A 19 -6.08 11.75 12.78
N GLN A 20 -4.87 11.33 13.13
CA GLN A 20 -4.37 11.46 14.51
C GLN A 20 -4.12 12.92 14.89
N ARG A 21 -3.82 13.79 13.91
CA ARG A 21 -3.36 15.17 14.14
C ARG A 21 -4.37 16.23 13.73
N LEU A 22 -5.32 15.93 12.85
CA LEU A 22 -6.37 16.87 12.47
C LEU A 22 -7.44 16.94 13.58
N PRO A 23 -7.85 18.15 14.00
CA PRO A 23 -9.03 18.32 14.82
C PRO A 23 -10.26 17.72 14.13
N GLN A 24 -11.17 17.10 14.89
CA GLN A 24 -12.40 16.55 14.30
C GLN A 24 -13.31 17.61 13.67
N THR A 25 -13.20 18.86 14.13
CA THR A 25 -13.91 20.02 13.59
C THR A 25 -13.31 20.55 12.28
N HIS A 26 -12.16 20.03 11.86
CA HIS A 26 -11.49 20.47 10.64
C HIS A 26 -12.28 20.02 9.40
N LYS A 27 -12.45 20.92 8.42
CA LYS A 27 -13.26 20.69 7.21
C LYS A 27 -12.85 19.42 6.43
N GLU A 28 -11.56 19.11 6.37
CA GLU A 28 -11.02 17.93 5.68
C GLU A 28 -11.12 16.62 6.48
N TYR A 29 -11.47 16.66 7.78
CA TYR A 29 -11.41 15.47 8.64
C TYR A 29 -12.30 14.35 8.11
N ALA A 30 -13.54 14.68 7.72
CA ALA A 30 -14.48 13.71 7.17
C ALA A 30 -13.97 13.08 5.87
N TYR A 31 -13.43 13.91 4.97
CA TYR A 31 -12.85 13.47 3.70
C TYR A 31 -11.65 12.54 3.90
N VAL A 32 -10.70 12.92 4.76
CA VAL A 32 -9.53 12.10 5.09
C VAL A 32 -9.96 10.76 5.72
N ARG A 33 -10.96 10.78 6.61
CA ARG A 33 -11.49 9.58 7.26
C ARG A 33 -12.10 8.62 6.26
N GLU A 34 -12.93 9.13 5.35
CA GLU A 34 -13.55 8.34 4.31
C GLU A 34 -12.49 7.75 3.36
N ARG A 35 -11.54 8.57 2.92
CA ARG A 35 -10.43 8.13 2.06
C ARG A 35 -9.59 7.06 2.74
N LEU A 36 -9.28 7.20 4.03
CA LEU A 36 -8.59 6.15 4.79
C LEU A 36 -9.39 4.86 4.84
N GLY A 37 -10.71 4.95 5.07
CA GLY A 37 -11.62 3.81 5.07
C GLY A 37 -11.56 3.03 3.76
N ARG A 38 -11.58 3.72 2.61
CA ARG A 38 -11.46 3.11 1.28
C ARG A 38 -10.10 2.42 1.08
N VAL A 39 -9.00 3.06 1.48
CA VAL A 39 -7.65 2.48 1.37
C VAL A 39 -7.50 1.24 2.25
N LYS A 40 -8.00 1.29 3.50
CA LYS A 40 -8.00 0.14 4.42
C LYS A 40 -8.87 -1.01 3.90
N ALA A 41 -10.03 -0.71 3.33
CA ALA A 41 -10.88 -1.72 2.71
C ALA A 41 -10.20 -2.39 1.51
N GLY A 42 -9.46 -1.62 0.69
CA GLY A 42 -8.62 -2.16 -0.38
C GLY A 42 -7.58 -3.14 0.16
N LEU A 43 -6.75 -2.70 1.10
CA LEU A 43 -5.72 -3.53 1.73
C LEU A 43 -6.31 -4.80 2.39
N ALA A 44 -7.44 -4.68 3.08
CA ALA A 44 -8.11 -5.83 3.69
C ALA A 44 -8.58 -6.84 2.64
N GLY A 45 -9.05 -6.37 1.47
CA GLY A 45 -9.41 -7.24 0.35
C GLY A 45 -8.20 -7.95 -0.24
N GLU A 46 -7.08 -7.24 -0.38
CA GLU A 46 -5.83 -7.83 -0.83
C GLU A 46 -5.31 -8.90 0.16
N GLN A 47 -5.32 -8.60 1.46
CA GLN A 47 -4.95 -9.55 2.53
C GLN A 47 -5.87 -10.78 2.57
N ARG A 48 -7.15 -10.62 2.23
CA ARG A 48 -8.09 -11.73 2.10
C ARG A 48 -7.67 -12.70 0.99
N VAL A 49 -7.17 -12.19 -0.13
CA VAL A 49 -6.61 -13.02 -1.22
C VAL A 49 -5.28 -13.61 -0.79
N ASP A 50 -4.42 -12.85 -0.10
CA ASP A 50 -3.14 -13.35 0.40
C ASP A 50 -3.31 -14.58 1.31
N ALA A 51 -4.35 -14.57 2.16
CA ALA A 51 -4.68 -15.68 3.05
C ALA A 51 -5.07 -16.96 2.28
N GLU A 52 -5.76 -16.85 1.13
CA GLU A 52 -6.10 -18.03 0.33
C GLU A 52 -4.86 -18.76 -0.19
N TRP A 53 -3.79 -18.03 -0.56
CA TRP A 53 -2.57 -18.66 -1.07
C TRP A 53 -1.95 -19.65 -0.09
N LEU A 54 -2.15 -19.44 1.22
CA LEU A 54 -1.61 -20.30 2.27
C LEU A 54 -2.31 -21.67 2.33
N GLU A 55 -3.52 -21.78 1.77
CA GLU A 55 -4.31 -23.01 1.77
C GLU A 55 -4.20 -23.78 0.44
N LEU A 56 -3.53 -23.22 -0.57
CA LEU A 56 -3.39 -23.81 -1.90
C LEU A 56 -2.14 -24.70 -1.98
N ASP A 57 -2.29 -25.83 -2.67
CA ASP A 57 -1.14 -26.60 -3.15
C ASP A 57 -0.62 -25.94 -4.43
N LEU A 58 0.53 -25.30 -4.32
CA LEU A 58 1.10 -24.46 -5.37
C LEU A 58 2.29 -25.16 -6.05
N PRO A 59 2.42 -25.05 -7.38
CA PRO A 59 3.60 -25.58 -8.07
C PRO A 59 4.90 -25.03 -7.48
N THR A 60 5.92 -25.88 -7.37
CA THR A 60 7.20 -25.52 -6.74
C THR A 60 8.34 -25.57 -7.77
N PRO A 61 9.30 -24.61 -7.75
CA PRO A 61 9.34 -23.43 -6.88
C PRO A 61 8.35 -22.35 -7.33
N HIS A 62 7.84 -21.56 -6.38
CA HIS A 62 7.01 -20.39 -6.66
C HIS A 62 7.45 -19.16 -5.88
N TYR A 63 7.14 -17.98 -6.44
CA TYR A 63 7.51 -16.68 -5.90
C TYR A 63 6.33 -15.71 -5.95
N PHE A 64 6.11 -14.98 -4.86
CA PHE A 64 5.13 -13.91 -4.79
C PHE A 64 5.80 -12.54 -4.69
N LEU A 65 5.29 -11.59 -5.45
CA LEU A 65 5.53 -10.18 -5.26
C LEU A 65 4.21 -9.45 -5.11
N HIS A 66 3.89 -8.99 -3.90
CA HIS A 66 2.68 -8.24 -3.60
C HIS A 66 2.92 -6.74 -3.76
N ASP A 67 1.90 -6.02 -4.25
CA ASP A 67 1.95 -4.57 -4.48
C ASP A 67 3.22 -4.16 -5.26
N PHE A 68 3.52 -4.90 -6.33
CA PHE A 68 4.70 -4.65 -7.13
C PHE A 68 4.51 -3.36 -7.93
N GLN A 69 5.34 -2.37 -7.60
CA GLN A 69 5.36 -1.05 -8.24
C GLN A 69 6.64 -0.83 -9.04
N THR A 70 6.51 -0.22 -10.22
CA THR A 70 7.64 0.15 -11.08
C THR A 70 7.23 1.28 -12.03
N MET A 71 8.23 1.93 -12.63
CA MET A 71 8.04 2.88 -13.73
C MET A 71 8.75 2.34 -14.97
N ASN A 72 8.16 2.52 -16.15
CA ASN A 72 8.81 2.20 -17.41
C ASN A 72 9.71 3.35 -17.88
N ASP A 73 10.50 3.11 -18.93
CA ASP A 73 11.46 4.08 -19.48
C ASP A 73 10.78 5.36 -20.03
N PHE A 74 9.47 5.33 -20.27
CA PHE A 74 8.65 6.45 -20.75
C PHE A 74 7.91 7.19 -19.62
N GLY A 75 8.20 6.86 -18.35
CA GLY A 75 7.57 7.49 -17.19
C GLY A 75 6.16 6.95 -16.86
N SER A 76 5.65 5.93 -17.57
CA SER A 76 4.38 5.31 -17.20
C SER A 76 4.57 4.39 -16.00
N THR A 77 3.68 4.52 -15.03
CA THR A 77 3.73 3.75 -13.79
C THR A 77 2.90 2.47 -13.88
N HIS A 78 3.39 1.43 -13.21
CA HIS A 78 2.71 0.16 -13.08
C HIS A 78 2.66 -0.25 -11.61
N GLN A 79 1.47 -0.58 -11.11
CA GLN A 79 1.23 -1.14 -9.79
C GLN A 79 0.41 -2.42 -10.00
N MET A 80 0.93 -3.57 -9.56
CA MET A 80 0.29 -4.87 -9.71
C MET A 80 0.06 -5.47 -8.33
N ASP A 81 -1.20 -5.76 -7.99
CA ASP A 81 -1.57 -6.13 -6.62
C ASP A 81 -0.94 -7.44 -6.18
N THR A 82 -0.85 -8.42 -7.10
CA THR A 82 -0.09 -9.65 -6.91
C THR A 82 0.53 -10.12 -8.21
N ILE A 83 1.83 -10.40 -8.18
CA ILE A 83 2.53 -11.22 -9.16
C ILE A 83 2.84 -12.56 -8.51
N PHE A 84 2.36 -13.64 -9.12
CA PHE A 84 2.70 -15.01 -8.75
C PHE A 84 3.48 -15.66 -9.89
N LEU A 85 4.66 -16.18 -9.58
CA LEU A 85 5.53 -16.84 -10.54
C LEU A 85 5.65 -18.32 -10.16
N CYS A 86 5.39 -19.22 -11.10
CA CYS A 86 5.62 -20.65 -10.95
C CYS A 86 6.12 -21.25 -12.27
N PRO A 87 6.53 -22.53 -12.33
CA PRO A 87 7.16 -23.07 -13.53
C PRO A 87 6.23 -23.10 -14.74
N HIS A 88 4.91 -23.06 -14.53
CA HIS A 88 3.91 -23.20 -15.60
C HIS A 88 3.53 -21.83 -16.18
N PHE A 89 3.46 -20.78 -15.35
CA PHE A 89 3.00 -19.46 -15.76
C PHE A 89 3.41 -18.36 -14.78
N LEU A 90 3.35 -17.11 -15.26
CA LEU A 90 3.31 -15.88 -14.48
C LEU A 90 1.86 -15.40 -14.40
N LEU A 91 1.34 -15.23 -13.19
CA LEU A 91 0.01 -14.70 -12.93
C LEU A 91 0.09 -13.27 -12.42
N ILE A 92 -0.69 -12.38 -13.04
CA ILE A 92 -0.94 -11.02 -12.56
C ILE A 92 -2.39 -10.94 -12.07
N LEU A 93 -2.59 -10.61 -10.80
CA LEU A 93 -3.92 -10.35 -10.25
C LEU A 93 -4.14 -8.86 -10.01
N GLU A 94 -5.30 -8.40 -10.42
CA GLU A 94 -5.91 -7.14 -9.97
C GLU A 94 -6.99 -7.50 -8.93
N ILE A 95 -6.88 -7.00 -7.71
CA ILE A 95 -7.76 -7.35 -6.60
C ILE A 95 -8.74 -6.21 -6.35
N LYS A 96 -10.03 -6.51 -6.38
CA LYS A 96 -11.09 -5.54 -6.11
C LYS A 96 -11.91 -5.97 -4.91
N ASN A 97 -12.09 -5.05 -3.97
CA ASN A 97 -13.00 -5.24 -2.83
C ASN A 97 -14.24 -4.35 -3.00
N ILE A 98 -15.14 -4.76 -3.88
CA ILE A 98 -16.30 -3.98 -4.29
C ILE A 98 -17.59 -4.75 -3.96
N THR A 99 -18.52 -4.09 -3.30
CA THR A 99 -19.87 -4.61 -3.00
C THR A 99 -20.90 -4.08 -4.01
N GLY A 100 -22.08 -4.68 -4.06
CA GLY A 100 -23.18 -4.28 -4.95
C GLY A 100 -23.26 -5.14 -6.20
N ILE A 101 -24.17 -4.81 -7.11
CA ILE A 101 -24.31 -5.52 -8.39
C ILE A 101 -23.38 -4.89 -9.41
N LEU A 102 -22.46 -5.67 -9.94
CA LEU A 102 -21.50 -5.23 -10.94
C LEU A 102 -22.00 -5.62 -12.33
N SER A 103 -21.95 -4.67 -13.24
CA SER A 103 -22.30 -4.87 -14.65
C SER A 103 -21.18 -4.34 -15.52
N TYR A 104 -20.81 -5.14 -16.52
CA TYR A 104 -19.78 -4.81 -17.49
C TYR A 104 -20.36 -4.79 -18.90
N ASP A 105 -20.13 -3.68 -19.59
CA ASP A 105 -20.43 -3.55 -21.01
C ASP A 105 -19.12 -3.56 -21.80
N ALA A 106 -18.85 -4.68 -22.47
CA ALA A 106 -17.64 -4.87 -23.25
C ALA A 106 -17.57 -3.97 -24.50
N SER A 107 -18.71 -3.53 -25.04
CA SER A 107 -18.75 -2.64 -26.21
C SER A 107 -18.28 -1.23 -25.86
N TYR A 108 -18.49 -0.81 -24.61
CA TYR A 108 -18.07 0.50 -24.12
C TYR A 108 -16.88 0.45 -23.14
N ALA A 109 -16.30 -0.73 -22.88
CA ALA A 109 -15.29 -0.94 -21.85
C ALA A 109 -15.70 -0.29 -20.50
N GLN A 110 -16.96 -0.50 -20.11
CA GLN A 110 -17.58 0.22 -19.00
C GLN A 110 -17.94 -0.74 -17.87
N LEU A 111 -17.33 -0.51 -16.71
CA LEU A 111 -17.73 -1.13 -15.45
C LEU A 111 -18.68 -0.21 -14.70
N THR A 112 -19.82 -0.75 -14.25
CA THR A 112 -20.76 -0.04 -13.38
C THR A 112 -21.08 -0.85 -12.14
N ARG A 113 -21.40 -0.14 -11.05
CA ARG A 113 -21.89 -0.70 -9.80
C ARG A 113 -23.27 -0.15 -9.50
N THR A 114 -24.21 -1.03 -9.17
CA THR A 114 -25.47 -0.67 -8.52
C THR A 114 -25.34 -0.92 -7.01
N THR A 115 -25.52 0.12 -6.20
CA THR A 115 -25.45 0.04 -4.73
C THR A 115 -26.71 -0.60 -4.14
N ILE A 116 -26.71 -0.88 -2.83
CA ILE A 116 -27.89 -1.45 -2.15
C ILE A 116 -29.06 -0.46 -2.14
N GLU A 117 -28.79 0.83 -2.22
CA GLU A 117 -29.77 1.91 -2.34
C GLU A 117 -30.31 2.08 -3.77
N GLY A 118 -29.79 1.32 -4.75
CA GLY A 118 -30.19 1.39 -6.15
C GLY A 118 -29.45 2.45 -6.98
N THR A 119 -28.45 3.14 -6.42
CA THR A 119 -27.65 4.12 -7.15
C THR A 119 -26.70 3.43 -8.12
N VAL A 120 -26.66 3.89 -9.37
CA VAL A 120 -25.73 3.38 -10.39
C VAL A 120 -24.53 4.30 -10.51
N GLU A 121 -23.34 3.75 -10.37
CA GLU A 121 -22.07 4.46 -10.40
C GLU A 121 -21.13 3.87 -11.43
N GLY A 122 -20.50 4.72 -12.23
CA GLY A 122 -19.41 4.33 -13.12
C GLY A 122 -18.14 4.03 -12.33
N MET A 123 -17.42 2.98 -12.73
CA MET A 123 -16.15 2.58 -12.12
C MET A 123 -15.04 2.53 -13.17
N VAL A 124 -13.80 2.68 -12.72
CA VAL A 124 -12.62 2.48 -13.57
C VAL A 124 -12.59 1.01 -14.01
N ASP A 125 -12.41 0.78 -15.31
CA ASP A 125 -12.31 -0.55 -15.88
C ASP A 125 -11.02 -1.26 -15.39
N PRO A 126 -11.15 -2.35 -14.60
CA PRO A 126 -10.00 -3.10 -14.12
C PRO A 126 -9.31 -3.91 -15.22
N PHE A 127 -10.01 -4.27 -16.30
CA PHE A 127 -9.45 -5.06 -17.40
C PHE A 127 -8.47 -4.25 -18.23
N LEU A 128 -8.82 -3.00 -18.57
CA LEU A 128 -7.88 -2.09 -19.25
C LEU A 128 -6.60 -1.85 -18.43
N GLN A 129 -6.74 -1.72 -17.12
CA GLN A 129 -5.58 -1.62 -16.22
C GLN A 129 -4.74 -2.91 -16.28
N LEU A 130 -5.38 -4.07 -16.15
CA LEU A 130 -4.73 -5.38 -16.17
C LEU A 130 -4.02 -5.66 -17.51
N GLU A 131 -4.66 -5.36 -18.64
CA GLU A 131 -4.09 -5.49 -19.98
C GLU A 131 -2.82 -4.64 -20.15
N ARG A 132 -2.83 -3.41 -19.62
CA ARG A 132 -1.64 -2.54 -19.61
C ARG A 132 -0.48 -3.17 -18.81
N HIS A 133 -0.76 -3.82 -17.69
CA HIS A 133 0.27 -4.53 -16.91
C HIS A 133 0.79 -5.77 -17.65
N VAL A 134 -0.10 -6.53 -18.29
CA VAL A 134 0.26 -7.71 -19.10
C VAL A 134 1.13 -7.30 -20.28
N ALA A 135 0.78 -6.24 -21.01
CA ALA A 135 1.57 -5.73 -22.13
C ALA A 135 2.98 -5.30 -21.69
N TRP A 136 3.09 -4.65 -20.53
CA TRP A 136 4.39 -4.30 -19.94
C TRP A 136 5.20 -5.55 -19.55
N MET A 137 4.57 -6.53 -18.89
CA MET A 137 5.24 -7.76 -18.48
C MET A 137 5.70 -8.60 -19.68
N LYS A 138 4.92 -8.66 -20.76
CA LYS A 138 5.32 -9.31 -22.03
C LYS A 138 6.61 -8.72 -22.59
N LYS A 139 6.72 -7.38 -22.63
CA LYS A 139 7.94 -6.69 -23.07
C LYS A 139 9.12 -6.99 -22.16
N LEU A 140 8.89 -7.05 -20.84
CA LEU A 140 9.94 -7.39 -19.88
C LEU A 140 10.45 -8.82 -20.07
N LEU A 141 9.55 -9.80 -20.19
CA LEU A 141 9.92 -11.20 -20.46
C LEU A 141 10.76 -11.34 -21.73
N GLN A 142 10.35 -10.67 -22.82
CA GLN A 142 11.12 -10.65 -24.07
C GLN A 142 12.53 -10.06 -23.89
N ARG A 143 12.64 -8.93 -23.18
CA ARG A 143 13.94 -8.28 -22.90
C ARG A 143 14.87 -9.17 -22.09
N GLU A 144 14.33 -9.86 -21.09
CA GLU A 144 15.08 -10.77 -20.23
C GLU A 144 15.26 -12.18 -20.86
N ARG A 145 14.80 -12.37 -22.12
CA ARG A 145 14.84 -13.63 -22.89
C ARG A 145 14.22 -14.82 -22.13
N PHE A 146 13.24 -14.54 -21.29
CA PHE A 146 12.54 -15.53 -20.49
C PHE A 146 11.16 -15.81 -21.10
N HIS A 147 10.91 -17.07 -21.46
CA HIS A 147 9.66 -17.49 -22.07
C HIS A 147 8.80 -18.15 -21.01
N LEU A 148 7.74 -17.47 -20.58
CA LEU A 148 6.77 -17.98 -19.62
C LEU A 148 5.37 -17.45 -20.00
N PRO A 149 4.33 -18.30 -20.05
CA PRO A 149 2.96 -17.84 -20.27
C PRO A 149 2.55 -16.82 -19.22
N ILE A 150 1.89 -15.74 -19.63
CA ILE A 150 1.27 -14.78 -18.71
C ILE A 150 -0.23 -15.04 -18.68
N VAL A 151 -0.73 -15.38 -17.51
CA VAL A 151 -2.16 -15.41 -17.19
C VAL A 151 -2.49 -14.21 -16.31
N HIS A 152 -3.73 -13.77 -16.34
CA HIS A 152 -4.16 -12.62 -15.57
C HIS A 152 -5.63 -12.72 -15.21
N ALA A 153 -6.01 -12.15 -14.07
CA ALA A 153 -7.41 -12.07 -13.68
C ALA A 153 -7.70 -10.91 -12.73
N VAL A 154 -8.96 -10.47 -12.75
CA VAL A 154 -9.55 -9.62 -11.72
C VAL A 154 -10.15 -10.52 -10.65
N VAL A 155 -9.79 -10.31 -9.39
CA VAL A 155 -10.32 -11.10 -8.26
C VAL A 155 -11.17 -10.22 -7.37
N LEU A 156 -12.43 -10.60 -7.19
CA LEU A 156 -13.31 -9.99 -6.19
C LEU A 156 -13.02 -10.61 -4.81
N ALA A 157 -12.42 -9.82 -3.92
CA ALA A 157 -12.08 -10.24 -2.56
C ALA A 157 -13.32 -10.48 -1.67
N THR A 158 -14.45 -9.85 -2.01
CA THR A 158 -15.72 -10.00 -1.29
C THR A 158 -16.73 -10.78 -2.11
N ARG A 159 -17.57 -11.59 -1.43
CA ARG A 159 -18.71 -12.27 -2.05
C ARG A 159 -19.89 -11.33 -2.34
N ASN A 160 -19.89 -10.14 -1.74
CA ASN A 160 -21.01 -9.20 -1.82
C ASN A 160 -20.97 -8.35 -3.11
N GLY A 161 -19.99 -8.57 -4.00
CA GLY A 161 -19.95 -7.99 -5.34
C GLY A 161 -20.56 -8.95 -6.36
N ILE A 162 -21.82 -8.79 -6.70
CA ILE A 162 -22.56 -9.73 -7.55
C ILE A 162 -22.18 -9.48 -9.01
N LEU A 163 -21.55 -10.46 -9.67
CA LEU A 163 -21.22 -10.40 -11.10
C LEU A 163 -22.45 -10.75 -11.94
N THR A 164 -22.79 -9.90 -12.91
CA THR A 164 -23.85 -10.17 -13.89
C THR A 164 -23.33 -10.87 -15.15
N LYS A 165 -24.23 -11.27 -16.06
CA LYS A 165 -23.87 -11.96 -17.32
C LYS A 165 -22.93 -11.17 -18.23
N GLY A 166 -22.84 -9.85 -18.10
CA GLY A 166 -21.91 -9.03 -18.89
C GLY A 166 -20.43 -9.39 -18.71
N PHE A 167 -20.09 -10.15 -17.66
CA PHE A 167 -18.73 -10.65 -17.43
C PHE A 167 -18.45 -12.03 -18.06
N GLU A 168 -19.38 -12.62 -18.79
CA GLU A 168 -19.16 -13.91 -19.44
C GLU A 168 -17.93 -13.85 -20.37
N GLY A 169 -17.03 -14.82 -20.21
CA GLY A 169 -15.74 -14.86 -20.93
C GLY A 169 -14.66 -13.90 -20.41
N GLN A 170 -14.98 -12.99 -19.49
CA GLN A 170 -13.99 -12.09 -18.89
C GLN A 170 -13.17 -12.82 -17.79
N PRO A 171 -11.88 -12.50 -17.64
CA PRO A 171 -11.03 -13.13 -16.63
C PRO A 171 -11.29 -12.53 -15.25
N ILE A 172 -12.49 -12.73 -14.71
CA ILE A 172 -12.92 -12.23 -13.40
C ILE A 172 -13.63 -13.31 -12.59
N PHE A 173 -13.33 -13.39 -11.30
CA PHE A 173 -13.97 -14.33 -10.39
C PHE A 173 -13.88 -13.87 -8.94
N HIS A 174 -14.71 -14.46 -8.07
CA HIS A 174 -14.56 -14.30 -6.63
C HIS A 174 -13.36 -15.05 -6.09
N VAL A 175 -12.74 -14.53 -5.04
CA VAL A 175 -11.59 -15.13 -4.35
C VAL A 175 -11.72 -16.64 -4.08
N THR A 176 -12.93 -17.14 -3.80
CA THR A 176 -13.23 -18.57 -3.59
C THR A 176 -12.97 -19.45 -4.83
N GLY A 177 -12.98 -18.88 -6.03
CA GLY A 177 -12.67 -19.55 -7.29
C GLY A 177 -11.17 -19.64 -7.60
N LEU A 178 -10.32 -19.01 -6.79
CA LEU A 178 -8.87 -18.94 -7.03
C LEU A 178 -8.24 -20.33 -7.16
N ARG A 179 -8.57 -21.25 -6.25
CA ARG A 179 -8.09 -22.65 -6.29
C ARG A 179 -8.32 -23.29 -7.66
N SER A 180 -9.55 -23.27 -8.13
CA SER A 180 -9.94 -23.91 -9.39
C SER A 180 -9.28 -23.25 -10.60
N CYS A 181 -9.08 -21.93 -10.56
CA CYS A 181 -8.37 -21.22 -11.63
C CYS A 181 -6.88 -21.59 -11.68
N ILE A 182 -6.20 -21.64 -10.52
CA ILE A 182 -4.79 -22.03 -10.43
C ILE A 182 -4.60 -23.45 -10.95
N GLN A 183 -5.41 -24.41 -10.49
CA GLN A 183 -5.35 -25.80 -10.97
C GLN A 183 -5.50 -25.89 -12.49
N ARG A 184 -6.52 -25.23 -13.05
CA ARG A 184 -6.78 -25.20 -14.50
C ARG A 184 -5.59 -24.63 -15.28
N TRP A 185 -4.99 -23.54 -14.82
CA TRP A 185 -3.83 -22.95 -15.52
C TRP A 185 -2.58 -23.81 -15.38
N THR A 186 -2.38 -24.49 -14.25
CA THR A 186 -1.27 -25.42 -14.07
C THR A 186 -1.38 -26.60 -15.02
N GLU A 187 -2.58 -27.15 -15.24
CA GLU A 187 -2.83 -28.23 -16.19
C GLU A 187 -2.67 -27.77 -17.66
N MET A 188 -3.01 -26.52 -17.95
CA MET A 188 -3.01 -25.96 -19.31
C MET A 188 -1.60 -25.70 -19.86
N TYR A 189 -0.65 -25.28 -19.02
CA TYR A 189 0.66 -24.81 -19.48
C TYR A 189 1.79 -25.75 -19.05
N GLN A 190 2.68 -26.10 -19.97
CA GLN A 190 3.83 -26.95 -19.64
C GLN A 190 4.85 -26.20 -18.78
N PRO A 191 5.48 -26.88 -17.79
CA PRO A 191 6.47 -26.24 -16.93
C PRO A 191 7.78 -25.94 -17.66
N VAL A 192 8.38 -24.80 -17.34
CA VAL A 192 9.75 -24.43 -17.74
C VAL A 192 10.77 -24.89 -16.69
N LYS A 193 12.06 -24.83 -17.03
CA LYS A 193 13.15 -25.18 -16.10
C LYS A 193 13.12 -24.29 -14.86
N ALA A 194 13.09 -24.90 -13.67
CA ALA A 194 13.01 -24.21 -12.38
C ALA A 194 14.15 -23.19 -12.14
N GLU A 195 15.33 -23.45 -12.69
CA GLU A 195 16.54 -22.64 -12.51
C GLU A 195 16.41 -21.21 -13.07
N THR A 196 15.51 -20.98 -14.04
CA THR A 196 15.32 -19.66 -14.65
C THR A 196 14.34 -18.77 -13.89
N LEU A 197 13.53 -19.34 -12.98
CA LEU A 197 12.49 -18.59 -12.26
C LEU A 197 13.07 -17.63 -11.21
N LEU A 198 13.97 -18.12 -10.35
CA LEU A 198 14.52 -17.29 -9.27
C LEU A 198 15.30 -16.08 -9.81
N PRO A 199 16.14 -16.20 -10.85
CA PRO A 199 16.77 -15.05 -11.48
C PRO A 199 15.75 -14.01 -11.96
N PHE A 200 14.67 -14.44 -12.63
CA PHE A 200 13.64 -13.52 -13.11
C PHE A 200 12.84 -12.88 -11.96
N ALA A 201 12.49 -13.64 -10.92
CA ALA A 201 11.79 -13.12 -9.74
C ALA A 201 12.65 -12.11 -8.97
N THR A 202 13.96 -12.36 -8.86
CA THR A 202 14.93 -11.43 -8.26
C THR A 202 15.10 -10.19 -9.13
N ARG A 203 15.09 -10.34 -10.45
CA ARG A 203 15.11 -9.22 -11.40
C ARG A 203 13.88 -8.33 -11.21
N LEU A 204 12.68 -8.90 -11.12
CA LEU A 204 11.47 -8.15 -10.78
C LEU A 204 11.65 -7.40 -9.46
N LEU A 205 12.07 -8.08 -8.39
CA LEU A 205 12.30 -7.44 -7.09
C LEU A 205 13.27 -6.25 -7.18
N SER A 206 14.34 -6.37 -7.98
CA SER A 206 15.31 -5.27 -8.18
C SER A 206 14.73 -4.05 -8.90
N MET A 207 13.65 -4.23 -9.68
CA MET A 207 12.95 -3.14 -10.36
C MET A 207 11.88 -2.49 -9.48
N HIS A 208 11.56 -3.10 -8.33
CA HIS A 208 10.54 -2.57 -7.44
C HIS A 208 10.93 -1.17 -6.94
N THR A 209 10.08 -0.21 -7.25
CA THR A 209 10.24 1.18 -6.78
C THR A 209 8.91 1.68 -6.28
N ARG A 210 8.86 2.13 -5.02
CA ARG A 210 7.66 2.74 -4.46
C ARG A 210 7.35 4.05 -5.19
N LEU A 211 6.15 4.12 -5.75
CA LEU A 211 5.66 5.31 -6.44
C LEU A 211 5.19 6.33 -5.40
N LYS A 212 5.84 7.49 -5.35
CA LYS A 212 5.41 8.59 -4.49
C LYS A 212 4.08 9.14 -5.00
N LYS A 213 3.04 9.04 -4.18
CA LYS A 213 1.76 9.72 -4.43
C LYS A 213 1.82 11.09 -3.77
N GLU A 214 1.67 12.15 -4.56
CA GLU A 214 1.56 13.50 -4.02
C GLU A 214 0.26 13.61 -3.21
N MET A 215 0.39 14.09 -1.98
CA MET A 215 -0.75 14.40 -1.12
C MET A 215 -0.53 15.78 -0.53
N THR A 216 -1.53 16.66 -0.69
CA THR A 216 -1.51 17.95 -0.04
C THR A 216 -1.80 17.77 1.45
N VAL A 217 -0.83 18.11 2.28
CA VAL A 217 -0.91 17.99 3.73
C VAL A 217 -1.08 19.38 4.34
N PRO A 218 -2.19 19.69 5.06
CA PRO A 218 -2.39 20.99 5.70
C PRO A 218 -1.60 21.09 7.01
N PHE A 219 -0.27 21.04 6.92
CA PHE A 219 0.65 20.96 8.06
C PHE A 219 0.40 22.03 9.13
N LYS A 220 0.08 23.26 8.70
CA LYS A 220 -0.16 24.39 9.63
C LYS A 220 -1.38 24.19 10.52
N GLU A 221 -2.37 23.44 10.03
CA GLU A 221 -3.65 23.19 10.69
C GLU A 221 -3.61 21.92 11.57
N MET A 222 -2.48 21.20 11.54
CA MET A 222 -2.31 19.98 12.31
C MET A 222 -1.86 20.25 13.75
N MET A 223 -2.32 19.38 14.63
CA MET A 223 -1.86 19.33 16.02
C MET A 223 -0.39 18.91 16.07
N LYS A 224 0.44 19.87 16.47
CA LYS A 224 1.83 19.66 16.88
C LYS A 224 1.89 18.89 18.19
N GLY A 225 3.03 18.30 18.50
CA GLY A 225 3.25 17.51 19.69
C GLY A 225 3.42 16.02 19.39
N VAL A 226 3.90 15.31 20.41
CA VAL A 226 3.86 13.85 20.46
C VAL A 226 2.44 13.42 20.80
N VAL A 227 1.75 12.73 19.89
CA VAL A 227 0.32 12.39 20.03
C VAL A 227 0.15 10.98 20.60
N CYS A 228 -0.86 10.80 21.45
CA CYS A 228 -1.26 9.52 22.01
C CYS A 228 -1.96 8.67 20.94
N PRO A 229 -1.47 7.45 20.65
CA PRO A 229 -2.08 6.59 19.64
C PRO A 229 -3.46 6.05 20.03
N HIS A 230 -3.80 6.02 21.32
CA HIS A 230 -5.07 5.46 21.80
C HIS A 230 -6.20 6.48 21.85
N CYS A 231 -5.91 7.72 22.26
CA CYS A 231 -6.93 8.73 22.50
C CYS A 231 -7.40 9.46 21.24
N GLY A 232 -6.58 9.44 20.18
CA GLY A 232 -6.85 10.18 18.94
C GLY A 232 -6.96 11.70 19.14
N ASN A 233 -7.41 12.38 18.08
CA ASN A 233 -7.78 13.80 18.08
C ASN A 233 -6.71 14.75 18.64
N GLY A 234 -5.43 14.46 18.38
CA GLY A 234 -4.33 15.31 18.83
C GLY A 234 -4.10 15.33 20.35
N GLN A 235 -4.59 14.34 21.12
CA GLN A 235 -4.26 14.24 22.53
C GLN A 235 -2.75 14.08 22.70
N ARG A 236 -2.09 15.09 23.27
CA ARG A 236 -0.64 15.09 23.47
C ARG A 236 -0.22 14.18 24.63
N LEU A 237 0.89 13.49 24.44
CA LEU A 237 1.66 12.86 25.51
C LEU A 237 2.50 13.94 26.22
N GLN A 238 2.67 13.79 27.53
CA GLN A 238 3.53 14.63 28.35
C GLN A 238 4.86 13.92 28.61
N TYR A 239 5.95 14.66 28.49
CA TYR A 239 7.29 14.14 28.77
C TYR A 239 7.68 14.45 30.22
N HIS A 240 7.80 13.42 31.05
CA HIS A 240 8.20 13.54 32.44
C HIS A 240 8.99 12.31 32.90
N TYR A 241 10.03 12.48 33.72
CA TYR A 241 10.95 11.41 34.14
C TYR A 241 11.40 10.47 33.00
N ARG A 242 11.72 11.05 31.83
CA ARG A 242 12.12 10.31 30.61
C ARG A 242 11.05 9.38 30.02
N LYS A 243 9.78 9.56 30.39
CA LYS A 243 8.64 8.79 29.89
C LYS A 243 7.65 9.72 29.18
N TRP A 244 7.03 9.22 28.12
CA TRP A 244 5.90 9.86 27.47
C TRP A 244 4.61 9.26 28.02
N THR A 245 3.80 10.04 28.70
CA THR A 245 2.58 9.56 29.37
C THR A 245 1.35 10.32 28.86
N CYS A 246 0.28 9.60 28.56
CA CYS A 246 -0.99 10.21 28.19
C CYS A 246 -1.75 10.65 29.44
N PRO A 247 -2.07 11.95 29.60
CA PRO A 247 -2.83 12.42 30.75
C PRO A 247 -4.31 11.97 30.71
N ARG A 248 -4.81 11.51 29.56
CA ARG A 248 -6.20 11.08 29.38
C ARG A 248 -6.40 9.59 29.67
N CYS A 249 -5.60 8.71 29.05
CA CYS A 249 -5.75 7.26 29.18
C CYS A 249 -4.66 6.58 30.01
N GLY A 250 -3.67 7.33 30.52
CA GLY A 250 -2.58 6.78 31.33
C GLY A 250 -1.53 5.98 30.55
N LEU A 251 -1.66 5.83 29.22
CA LEU A 251 -0.69 5.11 28.40
C LEU A 251 0.72 5.67 28.59
N VAL A 252 1.67 4.82 28.97
CA VAL A 252 3.10 5.09 28.95
C VAL A 252 3.69 4.52 27.68
N ASP A 253 4.30 5.37 26.88
CA ASP A 253 4.66 5.02 25.51
C ASP A 253 6.16 5.19 25.23
N HIS A 254 6.85 4.06 25.13
CA HIS A 254 8.29 4.02 24.88
C HIS A 254 8.67 4.32 23.43
N ASN A 255 7.73 4.19 22.48
CA ASN A 255 7.96 4.38 21.05
C ASN A 255 7.39 5.71 20.52
N ALA A 256 6.91 6.56 21.41
CA ALA A 256 6.25 7.83 21.11
C ALA A 256 7.05 8.74 20.18
N LEU A 257 8.36 8.86 20.43
CA LEU A 257 9.24 9.69 19.60
C LEU A 257 9.47 9.10 18.22
N ASN A 258 9.70 7.79 18.10
CA ASN A 258 9.88 7.12 16.81
C ASN A 258 8.61 7.22 15.94
N ARG A 259 7.42 7.03 16.53
CA ARG A 259 6.18 7.20 15.77
C ARG A 259 5.93 8.65 15.35
N THR A 260 6.22 9.61 16.23
CA THR A 260 6.11 11.05 15.88
C THR A 260 7.14 11.44 14.81
N LEU A 261 8.31 10.82 14.82
CA LEU A 261 9.33 10.99 13.78
C LEU A 261 8.85 10.48 12.42
N GLU A 262 8.20 9.32 12.40
CA GLU A 262 7.61 8.77 11.18
C GLU A 262 6.47 9.66 10.66
N ASP A 263 5.61 10.17 11.54
CA ASP A 263 4.60 11.17 11.14
C ASP A 263 5.24 12.40 10.50
N TYR A 264 6.33 12.92 11.08
CA TYR A 264 7.06 14.05 10.49
C TYR A 264 7.59 13.69 9.10
N ARG A 265 8.20 12.51 8.95
CA ARG A 265 8.75 12.03 7.67
C ARG A 265 7.68 11.99 6.58
N LEU A 266 6.50 11.46 6.92
CA LEU A 266 5.37 11.29 6.01
C LEU A 266 4.67 12.61 5.68
N LEU A 267 4.52 13.52 6.66
CA LEU A 267 3.73 14.74 6.52
C LEU A 267 4.53 15.97 6.09
N VAL A 268 5.84 15.99 6.38
CA VAL A 268 6.73 17.14 6.14
C VAL A 268 7.87 16.77 5.22
N GLY A 269 8.52 15.63 5.49
CA GLY A 269 9.64 15.13 4.70
C GLY A 269 10.80 14.60 5.55
N PRO A 270 11.84 14.07 4.90
CA PRO A 270 12.91 13.31 5.58
C PRO A 270 13.93 14.19 6.31
N GLN A 271 13.88 15.52 6.13
CA GLN A 271 14.89 16.43 6.67
C GLN A 271 14.40 17.13 7.94
N LEU A 272 15.21 17.09 8.98
CA LEU A 272 14.99 17.71 10.28
C LEU A 272 16.07 18.73 10.63
N THR A 273 15.66 19.72 11.40
CA THR A 273 16.54 20.63 12.13
C THR A 273 16.09 20.67 13.58
N ASN A 274 16.93 21.15 14.51
CA ASN A 274 16.48 21.36 15.89
C ASN A 274 15.23 22.26 15.95
N ARG A 275 15.17 23.29 15.09
CA ARG A 275 14.02 24.18 14.97
C ARG A 275 12.75 23.44 14.50
N SER A 276 12.81 22.74 13.37
CA SER A 276 11.62 22.04 12.85
C SER A 276 11.18 20.89 13.76
N PHE A 277 12.12 20.22 14.43
CA PHE A 277 11.83 19.23 15.46
C PHE A 277 11.06 19.85 16.63
N ARG A 278 11.54 20.96 17.19
CA ARG A 278 10.82 21.68 18.26
C ARG A 278 9.42 22.12 17.84
N GLU A 279 9.32 22.70 16.65
CA GLU A 279 8.05 23.19 16.10
C GLU A 279 7.04 22.06 15.92
N PHE A 280 7.44 20.90 15.38
CA PHE A 280 6.53 19.78 15.14
C PHE A 280 6.23 18.96 16.40
N PHE A 281 7.24 18.68 17.22
CA PHE A 281 7.10 17.86 18.43
C PHE A 281 6.58 18.67 19.63
N ALA A 282 6.34 19.98 19.45
CA ALA A 282 5.91 20.92 20.49
C ALA A 282 6.86 20.90 21.72
N ILE A 283 8.17 20.95 21.47
CA ILE A 283 9.21 20.97 22.49
C ILE A 283 9.85 22.35 22.52
N GLU A 284 9.70 23.06 23.63
CA GLU A 284 10.18 24.44 23.72
C GLU A 284 11.71 24.51 23.92
N SER A 285 12.25 23.64 24.78
CA SER A 285 13.66 23.65 25.16
C SER A 285 14.59 23.14 24.04
N PRO A 286 15.52 23.97 23.53
CA PRO A 286 16.51 23.55 22.55
C PRO A 286 17.43 22.42 23.05
N ASN A 287 17.76 22.44 24.33
CA ASN A 287 18.63 21.46 24.96
C ASN A 287 17.94 20.10 25.10
N LEU A 288 16.66 20.09 25.47
CA LEU A 288 15.87 18.85 25.48
C LEU A 288 15.72 18.29 24.07
N ALA A 289 15.37 19.14 23.10
CA ALA A 289 15.26 18.74 21.71
C ALA A 289 16.56 18.12 21.18
N TYR A 290 17.72 18.72 21.48
CA TYR A 290 19.02 18.16 21.12
C TYR A 290 19.22 16.77 21.73
N LYS A 291 18.98 16.60 23.04
CA LYS A 291 19.11 15.29 23.72
C LYS A 291 18.22 14.22 23.09
N LEU A 292 16.97 14.55 22.77
CA LEU A 292 16.02 13.61 22.16
C LEU A 292 16.42 13.28 20.71
N LEU A 293 16.89 14.26 19.94
CA LEU A 293 17.41 14.02 18.58
C LEU A 293 18.60 13.06 18.58
N GLN A 294 19.44 13.07 19.62
CA GLN A 294 20.55 12.10 19.75
C GLN A 294 20.09 10.67 20.09
N GLN A 295 18.84 10.48 20.51
CA GLN A 295 18.27 9.15 20.81
C GLN A 295 17.61 8.51 19.58
N LEU A 296 17.43 9.27 18.51
CA LEU A 296 16.75 8.83 17.30
C LEU A 296 17.76 8.29 16.28
N PRO A 297 17.36 7.33 15.43
CA PRO A 297 18.22 6.75 14.39
C PRO A 297 18.37 7.72 13.21
N LEU A 298 19.05 8.85 13.43
CA LEU A 298 19.19 9.95 12.47
C LEU A 298 20.63 10.07 11.98
N LYS A 299 20.81 10.31 10.68
CA LYS A 299 22.11 10.73 10.14
C LYS A 299 22.27 12.23 10.30
N ALA A 300 23.25 12.66 11.08
CA ALA A 300 23.58 14.07 11.23
C ALA A 300 24.52 14.53 10.10
N GLU A 301 24.26 15.72 9.55
CA GLU A 301 25.10 16.37 8.56
C GLU A 301 25.33 17.83 8.94
N GLY A 302 26.57 18.30 8.80
CA GLY A 302 26.95 19.68 9.12
C GLY A 302 27.17 19.96 10.61
N GLU A 303 27.56 21.20 10.90
CA GLU A 303 28.06 21.61 12.20
C GLU A 303 27.17 22.65 12.89
N LYS A 304 27.07 22.52 14.22
CA LYS A 304 26.44 23.50 15.12
C LYS A 304 25.08 24.00 14.60
N LYS A 305 24.97 25.28 14.22
CA LYS A 305 23.73 25.93 13.79
C LYS A 305 23.23 25.48 12.41
N TYR A 306 24.10 24.88 11.60
CA TYR A 306 23.76 24.35 10.28
C TYR A 306 23.53 22.83 10.29
N ARG A 307 23.57 22.20 11.47
CA ARG A 307 23.34 20.77 11.60
C ARG A 307 21.92 20.41 11.15
N LYS A 308 21.86 19.53 10.17
CA LYS A 308 20.66 18.88 9.66
C LYS A 308 20.67 17.42 10.09
N TYR A 309 19.49 16.85 10.21
CA TYR A 309 19.29 15.45 10.51
C TYR A 309 18.46 14.84 9.39
N TRP A 310 18.86 13.65 8.94
CA TRP A 310 18.14 12.89 7.93
C TRP A 310 17.51 11.67 8.59
N ILE A 311 16.20 11.51 8.38
CA ILE A 311 15.45 10.32 8.75
C ILE A 311 15.76 9.26 7.68
N ILE A 312 16.34 8.14 8.11
CA ILE A 312 16.74 7.05 7.23
C ILE A 312 15.59 6.03 7.19
N ASP A 313 15.29 5.51 5.99
CA ASP A 313 14.32 4.44 5.78
C ASP A 313 14.88 3.07 6.21
#